data_AF-A0A7V8Z7C3-F1
#
_entry.id   AF-A0A7V8Z7C3-F1
#
_cell.length_a   1.000
_cell.length_b   1.000
_cell.length_c   1.000
_cell.angle_alpha   90.00
_cell.angle_beta   90.00
_cell.angle_gamma   90.00
#
_symmetry.space_group_name_H-M   'P 1'
#
loop_
_entity.id
_entity.type
_entity.pdbx_description
1 polymer ?
#
loop_
_entity_poly.entity_id
_entity_poly.type
_entity_poly.pdbx_seq_one_letter_code
_entity_poly.pdbx_strand_id
1 'polypeptide(L)'
;MSITQQRLIIVLALSAAIIVGGIHISSAQSNVTIGPSSSRSPYVVPTIPGVITESILTVGDSVNNKPDGTPYRMVRIPDGLGAFDNNDGTFSVLINHEIPEGLGAVREHGANTSFVSRWVIRKSDLTVLNGDDLVEQVATWDPVTSSFNPLAQGVRMGRLCSADLPPASAFFNATTNLGFSDGRIYMNGEEVGPEGRAFGHVVNGSSDGDTYELPYLGKFSWENSVAHPATGDKTVVMGMDDGAGGQVYLYLGDKTNAGNPVERAGLNNGNLYGIRVSGVVLEDRNNGI
;
A
#
# COMPACT_ATOMS: atom_id res chain seq x y z
N MET A 1 60.76 -15.81 77.92
CA MET A 1 60.02 -14.59 78.31
C MET A 1 59.33 -14.09 77.04
N SER A 2 58.03 -14.16 76.79
CA SER A 2 56.84 -14.61 77.51
C SER A 2 55.91 -15.20 76.44
N ILE A 3 55.36 -16.39 76.71
CA ILE A 3 54.32 -17.03 75.90
C ILE A 3 52.99 -16.58 76.50
N THR A 4 52.08 -16.05 75.67
CA THR A 4 50.69 -15.82 76.07
C THR A 4 49.78 -16.58 75.12
N GLN A 5 49.23 -17.69 75.62
CA GLN A 5 48.13 -18.42 75.00
C GLN A 5 46.86 -17.58 75.04
N GLN A 6 46.13 -17.49 73.93
CA GLN A 6 44.70 -17.22 73.96
C GLN A 6 43.94 -18.18 73.03
N ARG A 7 42.80 -18.62 73.55
CA ARG A 7 42.08 -19.85 73.23
C ARG A 7 41.22 -19.70 71.97
N LEU A 8 41.22 -20.77 71.19
CA LEU A 8 40.34 -21.02 70.06
C LEU A 8 38.90 -21.20 70.58
N ILE A 9 37.95 -20.36 70.16
CA ILE A 9 36.51 -20.59 70.32
C ILE A 9 35.96 -20.86 68.92
N ILE A 10 35.62 -22.13 68.66
CA ILE A 10 34.89 -22.56 67.46
C ILE A 10 33.41 -22.27 67.73
N VAL A 11 32.86 -21.25 67.09
CA VAL A 11 31.41 -21.05 67.01
C VAL A 11 30.94 -21.65 65.69
N LEU A 12 30.27 -22.81 65.77
CA LEU A 12 29.49 -23.37 64.68
C LEU A 12 28.27 -22.46 64.43
N ALA A 13 28.34 -21.63 63.40
CA ALA A 13 27.18 -20.91 62.88
C ALA A 13 26.54 -21.75 61.76
N LEU A 14 25.43 -22.43 62.10
CA LEU A 14 24.50 -22.99 61.12
C LEU A 14 23.99 -21.85 60.25
N SER A 15 24.44 -21.78 58.99
CA SER A 15 23.89 -20.84 58.01
C SER A 15 22.71 -21.53 57.33
N ALA A 16 21.50 -21.14 57.68
CA ALA A 16 20.29 -21.54 56.96
C ALA A 16 20.38 -20.95 55.54
N ALA A 17 20.50 -21.81 54.53
CA ALA A 17 20.42 -21.42 53.13
C ALA A 17 18.96 -21.02 52.83
N ILE A 18 18.69 -19.72 52.85
CA ILE A 18 17.46 -19.17 52.28
C ILE A 18 17.61 -19.29 50.77
N ILE A 19 17.00 -20.33 50.20
CA ILE A 19 16.75 -20.40 48.76
C ILE A 19 15.70 -19.32 48.49
N VAL A 20 16.16 -18.11 48.14
CA VAL A 20 15.31 -17.12 47.49
C VAL A 20 15.02 -17.69 46.11
N GLY A 21 13.91 -18.44 45.99
CA GLY A 21 13.35 -18.76 44.70
C GLY A 21 13.04 -17.45 44.01
N GLY A 22 13.92 -17.04 43.10
CA GLY A 22 13.67 -15.92 42.21
C GLY A 22 12.39 -16.24 41.45
N ILE A 23 11.30 -15.57 41.83
CA ILE A 23 10.14 -15.46 40.96
C ILE A 23 10.66 -14.69 39.76
N HIS A 24 11.08 -15.40 38.71
CA HIS A 24 11.14 -14.83 37.38
C HIS A 24 9.69 -14.50 37.04
N ILE A 25 9.29 -13.28 37.39
CA ILE A 25 8.16 -12.64 36.73
C ILE A 25 8.66 -12.49 35.29
N SER A 26 8.36 -13.48 34.45
CA SER A 26 8.34 -13.25 33.01
C SER A 26 7.38 -12.11 32.82
N SER A 27 7.89 -10.90 32.63
CA SER A 27 7.11 -9.82 32.08
C SER A 27 6.49 -10.38 30.81
N ALA A 28 5.17 -10.52 30.77
CA ALA A 28 4.47 -10.78 29.53
C ALA A 28 4.92 -9.67 28.58
N GLN A 29 5.78 -10.01 27.63
CA GLN A 29 6.20 -9.07 26.61
C GLN A 29 4.90 -8.63 25.96
N SER A 30 4.63 -7.32 25.94
CA SER A 30 3.47 -6.84 25.21
C SER A 30 3.60 -7.37 23.79
N ASN A 31 2.62 -8.14 23.31
CA ASN A 31 2.58 -8.58 21.91
C ASN A 31 2.26 -7.38 20.97
N VAL A 32 2.55 -6.16 21.43
CA VAL A 32 2.36 -4.88 20.80
C VAL A 32 3.71 -4.17 20.95
N THR A 33 4.33 -3.84 19.83
CA THR A 33 5.65 -3.20 19.77
C THR A 33 5.57 -1.92 18.95
N ILE A 34 6.25 -0.87 19.42
CA ILE A 34 6.47 0.32 18.61
C ILE A 34 7.70 0.06 17.76
N GLY A 35 7.54 0.02 16.44
CA GLY A 35 8.65 -0.18 15.53
C GLY A 35 9.57 1.03 15.47
N PRO A 36 10.76 0.87 14.86
CA PRO A 36 11.85 1.85 14.94
C PRO A 36 11.53 3.22 14.31
N SER A 37 10.51 3.28 13.44
CA SER A 37 10.15 4.48 12.69
C SER A 37 8.78 5.05 13.08
N SER A 38 8.09 4.49 14.07
CA SER A 38 6.76 4.96 14.48
C SER A 38 6.77 5.74 15.80
N SER A 39 6.01 6.84 15.86
CA SER A 39 5.78 7.60 17.10
C SER A 39 4.55 7.15 17.92
N ARG A 40 3.90 6.06 17.51
CA ARG A 40 2.67 5.54 18.13
C ARG A 40 2.74 4.03 18.28
N SER A 41 2.05 3.51 19.30
CA SER A 41 1.75 2.08 19.37
C SER A 41 0.80 1.66 18.24
N PRO A 42 0.81 0.39 17.84
CA PRO A 42 -0.22 -0.17 16.97
C PRO A 42 -1.64 0.18 17.43
N TYR A 43 -2.51 0.47 16.47
CA TYR A 43 -3.93 0.71 16.73
C TYR A 43 -4.76 -0.57 16.83
N VAL A 44 -4.16 -1.72 16.52
CA VAL A 44 -4.75 -3.05 16.68
C VAL A 44 -3.98 -3.85 17.71
N VAL A 45 -4.68 -4.72 18.44
CA VAL A 45 -4.09 -5.61 19.43
C VAL A 45 -4.27 -7.07 19.00
N PRO A 46 -3.27 -7.94 19.22
CA PRO A 46 -3.39 -9.35 18.88
C PRO A 46 -4.38 -10.03 19.82
N THR A 47 -5.26 -10.86 19.26
CA THR A 47 -6.29 -11.60 20.01
C THR A 47 -5.97 -13.09 20.16
N ILE A 48 -4.94 -13.58 19.46
CA ILE A 48 -4.50 -14.99 19.49
C ILE A 48 -3.03 -15.11 19.92
N PRO A 49 -2.66 -16.18 20.65
CA PRO A 49 -1.27 -16.42 21.06
C PRO A 49 -0.32 -16.55 19.86
N GLY A 50 0.89 -16.01 20.00
CA GLY A 50 1.94 -16.08 18.98
C GLY A 50 1.90 -14.98 17.91
N VAL A 51 0.84 -14.16 17.87
CA VAL A 51 0.78 -12.97 17.02
C VAL A 51 1.36 -11.77 17.76
N ILE A 52 2.27 -11.07 17.09
CA ILE A 52 2.82 -9.79 17.51
C ILE A 52 2.32 -8.73 16.54
N THR A 53 1.82 -7.62 17.08
CA THR A 53 1.51 -6.43 16.29
C THR A 53 2.62 -5.41 16.49
N GLU A 54 3.18 -4.89 15.40
CA GLU A 54 4.22 -3.87 15.42
C GLU A 54 3.83 -2.67 14.55
N SER A 55 4.03 -1.45 15.05
CA SER A 55 3.74 -0.24 14.29
C SER A 55 4.98 0.17 13.50
N ILE A 56 4.88 0.20 12.18
CA ILE A 56 6.01 0.53 11.30
C ILE A 56 6.13 2.06 11.14
N LEU A 57 5.01 2.73 10.85
CA LEU A 57 4.95 4.17 10.58
C LEU A 57 3.53 4.69 10.89
N THR A 58 3.38 5.91 11.40
CA THR A 58 2.06 6.56 11.57
C THR A 58 2.03 7.95 10.93
N VAL A 59 0.83 8.45 10.66
CA VAL A 59 0.60 9.83 10.18
C VAL A 59 1.37 10.84 11.03
N GLY A 60 2.12 11.72 10.36
CA GLY A 60 2.96 12.74 10.97
C GLY A 60 4.43 12.34 11.15
N ASP A 61 4.74 11.04 11.16
CA ASP A 61 6.12 10.55 11.19
C ASP A 61 6.85 10.90 9.89
N SER A 62 8.18 11.03 9.97
CA SER A 62 9.05 11.40 8.87
C SER A 62 10.40 10.72 9.05
N VAL A 63 10.99 10.20 7.97
CA VAL A 63 12.32 9.55 8.01
C VAL A 63 13.37 10.25 7.15
N ASN A 64 12.94 11.09 6.23
CA ASN A 64 13.77 11.89 5.34
C ASN A 64 13.15 13.28 5.12
N ASN A 65 13.89 14.15 4.42
CA ASN A 65 13.43 15.47 4.02
C ASN A 65 13.09 15.50 2.52
N LYS A 66 12.20 16.41 2.15
CA LYS A 66 11.94 16.85 0.78
C LYS A 66 13.10 17.68 0.23
N PRO A 67 13.15 17.94 -1.09
CA PRO A 67 14.17 18.81 -1.69
C PRO A 67 14.23 20.23 -1.10
N ASP A 68 13.11 20.75 -0.59
CA ASP A 68 13.02 22.06 0.07
C ASP A 68 13.53 22.06 1.53
N GLY A 69 14.02 20.92 2.03
CA GLY A 69 14.53 20.74 3.38
C GLY A 69 13.46 20.49 4.44
N THR A 70 12.17 20.52 4.10
CA THR A 70 11.09 20.18 5.04
C THR A 70 10.93 18.66 5.17
N PRO A 71 10.45 18.14 6.32
CA PRO A 71 10.32 16.69 6.49
C PRO A 71 9.26 16.07 5.55
N TYR A 72 9.59 14.96 4.89
CA TYR A 72 8.64 14.14 4.12
C TYR A 72 7.84 13.25 5.07
N ARG A 73 6.58 13.60 5.30
CA ARG A 73 5.73 12.97 6.32
C ARG A 73 4.79 11.93 5.75
N MET A 74 4.53 10.89 6.54
CA MET A 74 3.35 10.04 6.37
C MET A 74 2.10 10.90 6.46
N VAL A 75 1.32 10.92 5.40
CA VAL A 75 0.17 11.82 5.25
C VAL A 75 -1.12 11.14 5.73
N ARG A 76 -2.06 11.97 6.19
CA ARG A 76 -3.36 11.53 6.68
C ARG A 76 -4.16 10.76 5.64
N ILE A 77 -5.18 10.04 6.13
CA ILE A 77 -6.10 9.20 5.36
C ILE A 77 -5.35 8.19 4.48
N PRO A 78 -4.42 7.39 5.04
CA PRO A 78 -3.86 6.27 4.32
C PRO A 78 -4.95 5.22 4.07
N ASP A 79 -4.99 4.68 2.86
CA ASP A 79 -6.00 3.72 2.44
C ASP A 79 -5.34 2.50 1.78
N GLY A 80 -5.75 2.11 0.57
CA GLY A 80 -5.21 1.00 -0.20
C GLY A 80 -3.68 0.95 -0.23
N LEU A 81 -3.15 -0.28 -0.15
CA LEU A 81 -1.73 -0.55 -0.04
C LEU A 81 -1.28 -1.57 -1.09
N GLY A 82 -0.04 -1.46 -1.55
CA GLY A 82 0.66 -2.50 -2.30
C GLY A 82 2.10 -2.63 -1.81
N ALA A 83 2.64 -3.84 -1.75
CA ALA A 83 4.04 -4.03 -1.33
C ALA A 83 4.79 -4.97 -2.27
N PHE A 84 6.09 -4.70 -2.48
CA PHE A 84 6.94 -5.54 -3.29
C PHE A 84 8.38 -5.59 -2.78
N ASP A 85 9.04 -6.70 -3.05
CA ASP A 85 10.44 -6.91 -2.73
C ASP A 85 11.35 -6.11 -3.68
N ASN A 86 12.33 -5.38 -3.14
CA ASN A 86 13.35 -4.66 -3.90
C ASN A 86 14.56 -5.55 -4.27
N ASN A 87 14.63 -6.77 -3.72
CA ASN A 87 15.69 -7.77 -3.88
C ASN A 87 17.07 -7.34 -3.34
N ASP A 88 17.11 -6.40 -2.40
CA ASP A 88 18.34 -5.84 -1.83
C ASP A 88 18.34 -5.83 -0.28
N GLY A 89 17.45 -6.61 0.33
CA GLY A 89 17.22 -6.61 1.78
C GLY A 89 16.19 -5.58 2.25
N THR A 90 15.60 -4.81 1.32
CA THR A 90 14.47 -3.91 1.57
C THR A 90 13.22 -4.35 0.79
N PHE A 91 12.06 -3.83 1.18
CA PHE A 91 10.83 -3.91 0.42
C PHE A 91 10.21 -2.51 0.34
N SER A 92 9.43 -2.27 -0.70
CA SER A 92 8.70 -1.01 -0.89
C SER A 92 7.23 -1.21 -0.57
N VAL A 93 6.61 -0.22 0.07
CA VAL A 93 5.16 -0.13 0.29
C VAL A 93 4.65 1.12 -0.41
N LEU A 94 3.61 0.96 -1.21
CA LEU A 94 2.85 1.99 -1.88
C LEU A 94 1.56 2.21 -1.10
N ILE A 95 1.18 3.47 -0.89
CA ILE A 95 0.04 3.82 -0.04
C ILE A 95 -0.79 4.90 -0.73
N ASN A 96 -2.06 4.61 -0.96
CA ASN A 96 -3.03 5.63 -1.34
C ASN A 96 -3.26 6.59 -0.18
N HIS A 97 -3.46 7.86 -0.51
CA HIS A 97 -3.98 8.85 0.43
C HIS A 97 -5.33 9.35 -0.07
N GLU A 98 -6.42 8.92 0.57
CA GLU A 98 -7.82 9.14 0.17
C GLU A 98 -8.29 10.57 0.51
N ILE A 99 -7.56 11.56 0.01
CA ILE A 99 -7.77 12.97 0.30
C ILE A 99 -8.67 13.59 -0.77
N PRO A 100 -9.77 14.29 -0.39
CA PRO A 100 -10.56 15.04 -1.35
C PRO A 100 -9.75 16.12 -2.06
N GLU A 101 -10.09 16.42 -3.30
CA GLU A 101 -9.41 17.46 -4.07
C GLU A 101 -9.41 18.80 -3.35
N GLY A 102 -8.27 19.49 -3.38
CA GLY A 102 -8.12 20.82 -2.77
C GLY A 102 -7.96 20.82 -1.25
N LEU A 103 -8.11 19.66 -0.58
CA LEU A 103 -7.96 19.55 0.88
C LEU A 103 -6.59 19.03 1.32
N GLY A 104 -5.67 18.79 0.37
CA GLY A 104 -4.29 18.38 0.62
C GLY A 104 -3.28 19.53 0.56
N ALA A 105 -2.00 19.20 0.77
CA ALA A 105 -0.88 20.05 0.38
C ALA A 105 -0.47 19.72 -1.07
N VAL A 106 0.18 20.66 -1.76
CA VAL A 106 0.74 20.40 -3.10
C VAL A 106 1.74 19.25 -3.02
N ARG A 107 1.56 18.25 -3.89
CA ARG A 107 2.39 17.05 -4.03
C ARG A 107 3.38 17.20 -5.18
N GLU A 108 4.23 16.20 -5.37
CA GLU A 108 5.25 16.21 -6.43
C GLU A 108 4.67 16.40 -7.84
N HIS A 109 3.54 15.75 -8.13
CA HIS A 109 2.80 15.99 -9.38
C HIS A 109 2.12 17.37 -9.48
N GLY A 110 2.33 18.30 -8.54
CA GLY A 110 1.91 19.69 -8.66
C GLY A 110 0.46 20.01 -8.30
N ALA A 111 -0.33 19.04 -7.83
CA ALA A 111 -1.70 19.27 -7.34
C ALA A 111 -1.84 19.00 -5.84
N ASN A 112 -2.83 19.63 -5.20
CA ASN A 112 -3.11 19.55 -3.77
C ASN A 112 -4.23 18.55 -3.45
N THR A 113 -3.99 17.28 -3.77
CA THR A 113 -5.03 16.27 -3.99
C THR A 113 -4.60 14.90 -3.43
N SER A 114 -5.38 13.83 -3.66
CA SER A 114 -4.92 12.46 -3.42
C SER A 114 -3.66 12.12 -4.20
N PHE A 115 -2.87 11.19 -3.69
CA PHE A 115 -1.63 10.74 -4.30
C PHE A 115 -1.26 9.37 -3.73
N VAL A 116 -0.22 8.77 -4.31
CA VAL A 116 0.39 7.55 -3.78
C VAL A 116 1.75 7.90 -3.18
N SER A 117 1.97 7.57 -1.91
CA SER A 117 3.32 7.60 -1.32
C SER A 117 4.01 6.26 -1.51
N ARG A 118 5.34 6.28 -1.61
CA ARG A 118 6.20 5.10 -1.65
C ARG A 118 7.15 5.16 -0.46
N TRP A 119 7.29 4.03 0.23
CA TRP A 119 8.12 3.88 1.44
C TRP A 119 9.05 2.69 1.29
N VAL A 120 10.35 2.91 1.44
CA VAL A 120 11.36 1.84 1.41
C VAL A 120 11.67 1.39 2.83
N ILE A 121 11.54 0.09 3.10
CA ILE A 121 11.58 -0.48 4.45
C ILE A 121 12.59 -1.62 4.50
N ARG A 122 13.47 -1.60 5.51
CA ARG A 122 14.45 -2.67 5.74
C ARG A 122 13.76 -3.93 6.28
N LYS A 123 14.00 -5.08 5.66
CA LYS A 123 13.34 -6.35 6.08
C LYS A 123 13.79 -6.84 7.45
N SER A 124 15.04 -6.58 7.84
CA SER A 124 15.62 -7.17 9.05
C SER A 124 15.03 -6.64 10.35
N ASP A 125 14.53 -5.39 10.34
CA ASP A 125 14.09 -4.70 11.55
C ASP A 125 12.91 -3.73 11.31
N LEU A 126 12.33 -3.70 10.11
CA LEU A 126 11.22 -2.81 9.72
C LEU A 126 11.53 -1.31 9.82
N THR A 127 12.81 -0.91 9.86
CA THR A 127 13.18 0.51 9.76
C THR A 127 12.76 1.05 8.40
N VAL A 128 11.97 2.12 8.42
CA VAL A 128 11.63 2.90 7.23
C VAL A 128 12.83 3.78 6.88
N LEU A 129 13.35 3.61 5.67
CA LEU A 129 14.61 4.21 5.20
C LEU A 129 14.38 5.47 4.38
N ASN A 130 13.29 5.50 3.61
CA ASN A 130 12.94 6.61 2.74
C ASN A 130 11.43 6.67 2.50
N GLY A 131 10.90 7.87 2.26
CA GLY A 131 9.56 8.11 1.72
C GLY A 131 9.59 9.17 0.62
N ASP A 132 8.80 8.96 -0.42
CA ASP A 132 8.61 9.88 -1.56
C ASP A 132 7.20 9.78 -2.17
N ASP A 133 6.83 10.74 -3.02
CA ASP A 133 5.61 10.64 -3.81
C ASP A 133 5.91 9.74 -5.01
N LEU A 134 5.11 8.69 -5.20
CA LEU A 134 5.23 7.89 -6.42
C LEU A 134 4.78 8.71 -7.63
N VAL A 135 3.73 9.52 -7.50
CA VAL A 135 3.10 10.19 -8.65
C VAL A 135 3.82 11.50 -8.96
N GLU A 136 4.48 11.56 -10.11
CA GLU A 136 5.22 12.73 -10.60
C GLU A 136 4.48 13.48 -11.73
N GLN A 137 3.77 12.74 -12.59
CA GLN A 137 3.03 13.30 -13.72
C GLN A 137 1.91 12.35 -14.18
N VAL A 138 0.87 12.91 -14.78
CA VAL A 138 -0.36 12.18 -15.12
C VAL A 138 -0.74 12.43 -16.57
N ALA A 139 -1.06 11.36 -17.30
CA ALA A 139 -1.66 11.40 -18.63
C ALA A 139 -3.15 11.05 -18.50
N THR A 140 -4.01 12.04 -18.75
CA THR A 140 -5.46 11.86 -18.78
C THR A 140 -5.93 11.43 -20.16
N TRP A 141 -7.11 10.82 -20.24
CA TRP A 141 -7.71 10.42 -21.51
C TRP A 141 -8.48 11.57 -22.15
N ASP A 142 -8.26 11.80 -23.45
CA ASP A 142 -9.10 12.66 -24.26
C ASP A 142 -10.09 11.81 -25.08
N PRO A 143 -11.39 11.80 -24.71
CA PRO A 143 -12.39 11.02 -25.42
C PRO A 143 -12.71 11.56 -26.83
N VAL A 144 -12.39 12.82 -27.13
CA VAL A 144 -12.64 13.42 -28.45
C VAL A 144 -11.65 12.88 -29.47
N THR A 145 -10.38 12.81 -29.10
CA THR A 145 -9.33 12.26 -29.96
C THR A 145 -9.10 10.76 -29.77
N SER A 146 -9.71 10.16 -28.73
CA SER A 146 -9.47 8.78 -28.33
C SER A 146 -7.98 8.49 -28.13
N SER A 147 -7.31 9.37 -27.38
CA SER A 147 -5.89 9.28 -27.11
C SER A 147 -5.53 9.84 -25.74
N PHE A 148 -4.35 9.46 -25.23
CA PHE A 148 -3.80 10.06 -24.02
C PHE A 148 -3.28 11.46 -24.30
N ASN A 149 -3.62 12.40 -23.43
CA ASN A 149 -2.91 13.68 -23.36
C ASN A 149 -1.43 13.43 -22.98
N PRO A 150 -0.50 14.32 -23.39
CA PRO A 150 0.86 14.28 -22.88
C PRO A 150 0.88 14.28 -21.34
N LEU A 151 1.83 13.56 -20.75
CA LEU A 151 2.06 13.55 -19.31
C LEU A 151 2.25 14.99 -18.82
N ALA A 152 1.51 15.35 -17.77
CA ALA A 152 1.51 16.69 -17.23
C ALA A 152 1.41 16.70 -15.70
N GLN A 153 1.98 17.74 -15.10
CA GLN A 153 1.76 18.09 -13.70
C GLN A 153 0.45 18.88 -13.53
N GLY A 154 -0.02 18.98 -12.30
CA GLY A 154 -1.20 19.73 -11.88
C GLY A 154 -2.52 18.99 -12.04
N VAL A 155 -2.51 17.73 -12.51
CA VAL A 155 -3.71 16.91 -12.61
C VAL A 155 -4.21 16.54 -11.22
N ARG A 156 -5.48 16.84 -10.94
CA ARG A 156 -6.11 16.51 -9.67
C ARG A 156 -6.61 15.08 -9.67
N MET A 157 -6.55 14.43 -8.51
CA MET A 157 -7.11 13.10 -8.23
C MET A 157 -7.81 13.15 -6.87
N GLY A 158 -9.08 12.76 -6.78
CA GLY A 158 -9.84 12.82 -5.54
C GLY A 158 -10.06 11.45 -4.92
N ARG A 159 -9.92 11.35 -3.58
CA ARG A 159 -10.27 10.16 -2.78
C ARG A 159 -9.79 8.84 -3.41
N LEU A 160 -8.48 8.69 -3.63
CA LEU A 160 -7.93 7.40 -4.05
C LEU A 160 -8.12 6.38 -2.91
N CYS A 161 -9.03 5.42 -3.10
CA CYS A 161 -9.50 4.51 -2.06
C CYS A 161 -8.60 3.26 -1.94
N SER A 162 -9.15 2.05 -2.04
CA SER A 162 -8.40 0.79 -2.01
C SER A 162 -7.39 0.69 -3.15
N ALA A 163 -6.68 -0.45 -3.25
CA ALA A 163 -5.70 -0.65 -4.31
C ALA A 163 -5.46 -2.11 -4.66
N ASP A 164 -4.85 -2.30 -5.83
CA ASP A 164 -4.23 -3.56 -6.25
C ASP A 164 -2.79 -3.30 -6.72
N LEU A 165 -1.86 -4.11 -6.22
CA LEU A 165 -0.53 -4.26 -6.82
C LEU A 165 -0.42 -5.70 -7.33
N PRO A 166 -0.96 -5.98 -8.53
CA PRO A 166 -1.01 -7.35 -9.01
C PRO A 166 0.40 -7.86 -9.32
N PRO A 167 0.59 -9.19 -9.31
CA PRO A 167 1.79 -9.79 -9.88
C PRO A 167 2.03 -9.30 -11.31
N ALA A 168 3.30 -9.15 -11.71
CA ALA A 168 3.65 -8.67 -13.06
C ALA A 168 2.99 -9.50 -14.19
N SER A 169 2.68 -10.78 -13.93
CA SER A 169 2.01 -11.65 -14.89
C SER A 169 0.58 -11.23 -15.25
N ALA A 170 -0.06 -10.37 -14.45
CA ALA A 170 -1.35 -9.76 -14.80
C ALA A 170 -1.22 -8.88 -16.04
N PHE A 171 -0.09 -8.17 -16.19
CA PHE A 171 0.14 -7.20 -17.25
C PHE A 171 1.24 -7.57 -18.25
N PHE A 172 1.94 -8.68 -18.01
CA PHE A 172 2.95 -9.21 -18.91
C PHE A 172 2.88 -10.72 -19.06
N ASN A 173 2.82 -11.19 -20.31
CA ASN A 173 2.94 -12.60 -20.63
C ASN A 173 4.37 -12.93 -21.07
N ALA A 174 5.14 -13.55 -20.18
CA ALA A 174 6.52 -13.97 -20.47
C ALA A 174 6.62 -15.04 -21.57
N THR A 175 5.54 -15.76 -21.90
CA THR A 175 5.53 -16.79 -22.95
C THR A 175 5.52 -16.18 -24.35
N THR A 176 4.76 -15.11 -24.54
CA THR A 176 4.57 -14.44 -25.85
C THR A 176 5.31 -13.11 -25.93
N ASN A 177 5.86 -12.63 -24.81
CA ASN A 177 6.51 -11.33 -24.67
C ASN A 177 5.57 -10.14 -24.98
N LEU A 178 4.25 -10.32 -24.80
CA LEU A 178 3.26 -9.26 -24.88
C LEU A 178 2.99 -8.69 -23.48
N GLY A 179 2.80 -7.38 -23.38
CA GLY A 179 2.52 -6.72 -22.11
C GLY A 179 3.59 -5.74 -21.65
N PHE A 180 3.38 -5.21 -20.44
CA PHE A 180 4.30 -4.28 -19.79
C PHE A 180 5.29 -5.01 -18.88
N SER A 181 6.55 -5.14 -19.33
CA SER A 181 7.61 -5.87 -18.63
C SER A 181 8.64 -5.00 -17.90
N ASP A 182 8.60 -3.67 -18.09
CA ASP A 182 9.64 -2.76 -17.60
C ASP A 182 9.47 -2.38 -16.12
N GLY A 183 8.29 -2.63 -15.55
CA GLY A 183 7.99 -2.29 -14.17
C GLY A 183 6.71 -2.98 -13.66
N ARG A 184 6.05 -2.34 -12.71
CA ARG A 184 4.74 -2.75 -12.19
C ARG A 184 3.72 -1.64 -12.46
N ILE A 185 2.44 -1.99 -12.41
CA ILE A 185 1.34 -1.04 -12.43
C ILE A 185 0.59 -1.22 -11.13
N TYR A 186 0.61 -0.20 -10.29
CA TYR A 186 -0.20 -0.09 -9.09
C TYR A 186 -1.52 0.57 -9.43
N MET A 187 -2.64 -0.06 -9.09
CA MET A 187 -3.96 0.34 -9.53
C MET A 187 -4.83 0.81 -8.38
N ASN A 188 -5.60 1.86 -8.63
CA ASN A 188 -6.62 2.38 -7.73
C ASN A 188 -7.66 3.18 -8.53
N GLY A 189 -8.60 3.82 -7.84
CA GLY A 189 -9.51 4.77 -8.46
C GLY A 189 -10.08 5.77 -7.46
N GLU A 190 -10.73 6.78 -8.01
CA GLU A 190 -11.36 7.86 -7.26
C GLU A 190 -12.74 7.44 -6.74
N GLU A 191 -12.90 7.42 -5.42
CA GLU A 191 -14.18 7.22 -4.76
C GLU A 191 -14.92 8.56 -4.62
N VAL A 192 -15.25 9.18 -5.75
CA VAL A 192 -15.82 10.55 -5.82
C VAL A 192 -17.21 10.58 -6.46
N GLY A 193 -17.89 9.43 -6.48
CA GLY A 193 -19.19 9.26 -7.12
C GLY A 193 -19.09 8.90 -8.61
N PRO A 194 -20.15 9.12 -9.40
CA PRO A 194 -20.32 8.50 -10.73
C PRO A 194 -19.25 8.83 -11.77
N GLU A 195 -18.48 9.91 -11.58
CA GLU A 195 -17.45 10.36 -12.52
C GLU A 195 -16.02 10.01 -12.07
N GLY A 196 -15.86 9.21 -11.02
CA GLY A 196 -14.55 8.81 -10.50
C GLY A 196 -13.75 8.02 -11.53
N ARG A 197 -12.49 8.39 -11.73
CA ARG A 197 -11.58 7.74 -12.69
C ARG A 197 -10.78 6.64 -12.01
N ALA A 198 -10.43 5.61 -12.77
CA ALA A 198 -9.40 4.65 -12.40
C ALA A 198 -8.02 5.12 -12.89
N PHE A 199 -6.97 4.75 -12.16
CA PHE A 199 -5.59 5.08 -12.50
C PHE A 199 -4.67 3.87 -12.42
N GLY A 200 -3.68 3.85 -13.29
CA GLY A 200 -2.52 2.97 -13.23
C GLY A 200 -1.26 3.81 -12.98
N HIS A 201 -0.61 3.59 -11.85
CA HIS A 201 0.64 4.22 -11.46
C HIS A 201 1.80 3.29 -11.79
N VAL A 202 2.73 3.74 -12.62
CA VAL A 202 3.89 2.93 -12.99
C VAL A 202 4.92 2.99 -11.88
N VAL A 203 5.44 1.82 -11.52
CA VAL A 203 6.41 1.65 -10.44
C VAL A 203 7.62 0.89 -10.98
N ASN A 204 8.80 1.50 -10.82
CA ASN A 204 10.07 1.12 -11.43
C ASN A 204 10.04 1.15 -12.97
N GLY A 205 11.22 0.92 -13.56
CA GLY A 205 11.41 0.97 -15.00
C GLY A 205 11.64 2.39 -15.51
N SER A 206 11.63 2.55 -16.82
CA SER A 206 11.87 3.83 -17.49
C SER A 206 10.74 4.86 -17.34
N SER A 207 9.56 4.41 -16.92
CA SER A 207 8.36 5.23 -16.68
C SER A 207 7.99 5.29 -15.19
N ASP A 208 8.93 5.02 -14.27
CA ASP A 208 8.65 5.16 -12.83
C ASP A 208 8.05 6.54 -12.52
N GLY A 209 6.94 6.55 -11.80
CA GLY A 209 6.21 7.76 -11.42
C GLY A 209 5.28 8.37 -12.47
N ASP A 210 5.26 7.82 -13.69
CA ASP A 210 4.21 8.12 -14.67
C ASP A 210 2.87 7.49 -14.24
N THR A 211 1.80 8.26 -14.30
CA THR A 211 0.44 7.78 -14.04
C THR A 211 -0.44 7.96 -15.26
N TYR A 212 -1.31 6.99 -15.52
CA TYR A 212 -2.25 7.01 -16.63
C TYR A 212 -3.68 6.82 -16.12
N GLU A 213 -4.61 7.62 -16.61
CA GLU A 213 -6.03 7.33 -16.49
C GLU A 213 -6.35 5.99 -17.19
N LEU A 214 -7.27 5.20 -16.63
CA LEU A 214 -7.69 3.91 -17.19
C LEU A 214 -9.15 4.01 -17.68
N PRO A 215 -9.41 4.75 -18.77
CA PRO A 215 -10.77 5.14 -19.17
C PRO A 215 -11.65 3.94 -19.56
N TYR A 216 -11.05 2.85 -20.04
CA TYR A 216 -11.79 1.65 -20.44
C TYR A 216 -12.24 0.78 -19.28
N LEU A 217 -11.77 1.05 -18.05
CA LEU A 217 -12.32 0.44 -16.84
C LEU A 217 -13.66 1.08 -16.43
N GLY A 218 -14.02 2.21 -17.02
CA GLY A 218 -15.25 2.95 -16.72
C GLY A 218 -15.04 4.04 -15.67
N LYS A 219 -16.11 4.78 -15.41
CA LYS A 219 -16.18 5.80 -14.37
C LYS A 219 -17.30 5.49 -13.40
N PHE A 220 -16.96 5.51 -12.12
CA PHE A 220 -17.87 5.25 -11.01
C PHE A 220 -17.15 5.52 -9.67
N SER A 221 -17.81 5.25 -8.54
CA SER A 221 -17.22 5.45 -7.22
C SER A 221 -16.30 4.27 -6.92
N TRP A 222 -15.01 4.38 -7.26
CA TRP A 222 -14.10 3.24 -7.22
C TRP A 222 -13.73 2.81 -5.80
N GLU A 223 -14.16 1.61 -5.41
CA GLU A 223 -13.59 0.91 -4.26
C GLU A 223 -12.23 0.34 -4.64
N ASN A 224 -12.19 -0.58 -5.62
CA ASN A 224 -10.95 -1.20 -6.08
C ASN A 224 -11.04 -1.70 -7.53
N SER A 225 -9.88 -1.93 -8.14
CA SER A 225 -9.70 -2.58 -9.44
C SER A 225 -8.67 -3.70 -9.30
N VAL A 226 -9.11 -4.96 -9.36
CA VAL A 226 -8.28 -6.13 -9.03
C VAL A 226 -8.00 -6.96 -10.28
N ALA A 227 -6.72 -7.11 -10.64
CA ALA A 227 -6.31 -7.78 -11.87
C ALA A 227 -6.01 -9.27 -11.66
N HIS A 228 -6.46 -10.10 -12.61
CA HIS A 228 -6.20 -11.54 -12.56
C HIS A 228 -4.81 -11.86 -13.15
N PRO A 229 -3.88 -12.49 -12.40
CA PRO A 229 -2.49 -12.65 -12.83
C PRO A 229 -2.23 -13.78 -13.84
N ALA A 230 -3.19 -14.66 -14.08
CA ALA A 230 -3.02 -15.86 -14.91
C ALA A 230 -3.98 -15.89 -16.10
N THR A 231 -3.80 -14.96 -17.04
CA THR A 231 -4.72 -14.74 -18.18
C THR A 231 -4.04 -14.85 -19.55
N GLY A 232 -2.72 -15.13 -19.60
CA GLY A 232 -1.96 -15.15 -20.84
C GLY A 232 -1.94 -13.78 -21.52
N ASP A 233 -2.25 -13.74 -22.82
CA ASP A 233 -2.29 -12.50 -23.60
C ASP A 233 -3.48 -11.59 -23.28
N LYS A 234 -4.46 -12.07 -22.50
CA LYS A 234 -5.59 -11.25 -22.05
C LYS A 234 -5.24 -10.48 -20.79
N THR A 235 -5.88 -9.33 -20.59
CA THR A 235 -5.88 -8.62 -19.31
C THR A 235 -7.30 -8.65 -18.76
N VAL A 236 -7.46 -9.17 -17.54
CA VAL A 236 -8.76 -9.28 -16.88
C VAL A 236 -8.70 -8.52 -15.57
N VAL A 237 -9.63 -7.58 -15.39
CA VAL A 237 -9.73 -6.76 -14.17
C VAL A 237 -11.16 -6.78 -13.68
N MET A 238 -11.33 -7.00 -12.38
CA MET A 238 -12.62 -6.85 -11.69
C MET A 238 -12.68 -5.47 -11.05
N GLY A 239 -13.72 -4.71 -11.34
CA GLY A 239 -13.95 -3.39 -10.74
C GLY A 239 -15.16 -3.38 -9.83
N MET A 240 -15.08 -2.64 -8.73
CA MET A 240 -16.15 -2.49 -7.75
C MET A 240 -16.53 -1.03 -7.56
N ASP A 241 -17.82 -0.74 -7.75
CA ASP A 241 -18.42 0.57 -7.54
C ASP A 241 -19.10 0.63 -6.17
N ASP A 242 -18.58 1.45 -5.25
CA ASP A 242 -19.18 1.71 -3.93
C ASP A 242 -20.22 2.86 -3.96
N GLY A 243 -20.69 3.19 -5.17
CA GLY A 243 -21.78 4.11 -5.38
C GLY A 243 -23.13 3.55 -4.91
N ALA A 244 -24.13 4.44 -4.80
CA ALA A 244 -25.51 4.03 -4.58
C ALA A 244 -26.05 3.20 -5.74
N GLY A 245 -26.33 1.92 -5.47
CA GLY A 245 -26.71 0.95 -6.50
C GLY A 245 -25.53 0.51 -7.38
N GLY A 246 -24.31 0.61 -6.83
CA GLY A 246 -23.08 0.22 -7.51
C GLY A 246 -23.07 -1.24 -7.93
N GLN A 247 -22.20 -1.55 -8.89
CA GLN A 247 -22.12 -2.85 -9.52
C GLN A 247 -20.70 -3.40 -9.48
N VAL A 248 -20.60 -4.69 -9.81
CA VAL A 248 -19.32 -5.33 -10.11
C VAL A 248 -19.16 -5.41 -11.62
N TYR A 249 -18.01 -4.97 -12.10
CA TYR A 249 -17.65 -4.94 -13.50
C TYR A 249 -16.50 -5.89 -13.80
N LEU A 250 -16.49 -6.44 -15.01
CA LEU A 250 -15.38 -7.20 -15.57
C LEU A 250 -14.86 -6.46 -16.80
N TYR A 251 -13.59 -6.10 -16.78
CA TYR A 251 -12.87 -5.63 -17.95
C TYR A 251 -12.10 -6.78 -18.58
N LEU A 252 -12.15 -6.87 -19.92
CA LEU A 252 -11.38 -7.83 -20.71
C LEU A 252 -10.68 -7.09 -21.85
N GLY A 253 -9.35 -7.01 -21.78
CA GLY A 253 -8.49 -6.42 -22.80
C GLY A 253 -7.45 -7.37 -23.36
N ASP A 254 -6.72 -6.90 -24.36
CA ASP A 254 -5.63 -7.61 -25.03
C ASP A 254 -4.28 -6.92 -24.78
N LYS A 255 -3.30 -7.67 -24.27
CA LYS A 255 -1.92 -7.20 -24.12
C LYS A 255 -1.30 -6.95 -25.49
N THR A 256 -0.45 -5.95 -25.56
CA THR A 256 0.30 -5.61 -26.78
C THR A 256 1.73 -5.19 -26.43
N ASN A 257 2.58 -5.02 -27.43
CA ASN A 257 3.94 -4.51 -27.30
C ASN A 257 4.10 -3.05 -27.77
N ALA A 258 3.00 -2.41 -28.16
CA ALA A 258 2.97 -1.03 -28.64
C ALA A 258 2.32 -0.09 -27.62
N GLY A 259 2.73 1.19 -27.66
CA GLY A 259 2.16 2.25 -26.84
C GLY A 259 2.82 2.40 -25.48
N ASN A 260 2.15 3.16 -24.62
CA ASN A 260 2.57 3.47 -23.26
C ASN A 260 2.42 2.23 -22.33
N PRO A 261 2.87 2.30 -21.06
CA PRO A 261 2.76 1.19 -20.11
C PRO A 261 1.37 0.55 -20.00
N VAL A 262 0.29 1.35 -19.89
CA VAL A 262 -1.08 0.82 -19.71
C VAL A 262 -1.68 0.28 -21.01
N GLU A 263 -1.29 0.85 -22.16
CA GLU A 263 -1.63 0.30 -23.48
C GLU A 263 -0.99 -1.07 -23.68
N ARG A 264 0.32 -1.20 -23.42
CA ARG A 264 1.04 -2.49 -23.48
C ARG A 264 0.42 -3.52 -22.54
N ALA A 265 0.12 -3.11 -21.31
CA ALA A 265 -0.57 -3.93 -20.31
C ALA A 265 -1.98 -4.39 -20.71
N GLY A 266 -2.53 -3.91 -21.82
CA GLY A 266 -3.85 -4.27 -22.30
C GLY A 266 -4.99 -3.65 -21.50
N LEU A 267 -4.75 -2.52 -20.84
CA LEU A 267 -5.75 -1.76 -20.07
C LEU A 267 -6.46 -0.67 -20.91
N ASN A 268 -6.05 -0.50 -22.17
CA ASN A 268 -6.60 0.51 -23.09
C ASN A 268 -7.22 -0.10 -24.37
N ASN A 269 -7.27 -1.42 -24.48
CA ASN A 269 -7.63 -2.16 -25.71
C ASN A 269 -8.64 -3.27 -25.39
N GLY A 270 -9.76 -2.93 -24.78
CA GLY A 270 -10.68 -3.93 -24.23
C GLY A 270 -12.12 -3.45 -24.08
N ASN A 271 -12.94 -4.33 -23.53
CA ASN A 271 -14.37 -4.10 -23.28
C ASN A 271 -14.69 -4.23 -21.79
N LEU A 272 -15.61 -3.40 -21.32
CA LEU A 272 -16.16 -3.46 -19.98
C LEU A 272 -17.53 -4.16 -20.00
N TYR A 273 -17.75 -5.04 -19.04
CA TYR A 273 -18.98 -5.80 -18.86
C TYR A 273 -19.51 -5.59 -17.45
N GLY A 274 -20.83 -5.45 -17.30
CA GLY A 274 -21.50 -5.50 -16.00
C GLY A 274 -21.88 -6.94 -15.65
N ILE A 275 -21.74 -7.32 -14.38
CA ILE A 275 -22.15 -8.64 -13.91
C ILE A 275 -23.64 -8.62 -13.57
N ARG A 276 -24.39 -9.54 -14.19
CA ARG A 276 -25.79 -9.78 -13.88
C ARG A 276 -25.96 -11.17 -13.28
N VAL A 277 -26.49 -11.23 -12.07
CA VAL A 277 -26.89 -12.49 -11.43
C VAL A 277 -28.40 -12.68 -11.61
N SER A 278 -28.79 -13.79 -12.23
CA SER A 278 -30.21 -14.09 -12.45
C SER A 278 -30.88 -14.50 -11.13
N GLY A 279 -32.08 -13.99 -10.87
CA GLY A 279 -32.88 -14.36 -9.69
C GLY A 279 -32.50 -13.61 -8.41
N VAL A 280 -31.52 -12.71 -8.45
CA VAL A 280 -31.21 -11.78 -7.35
C VAL A 280 -31.92 -10.47 -7.64
N VAL A 281 -32.68 -9.96 -6.66
CA VAL A 281 -33.35 -8.66 -6.73
C VAL A 281 -32.31 -7.53 -6.61
N LEU A 282 -32.67 -6.32 -7.02
CA LEU A 282 -31.81 -5.16 -6.80
C LEU A 282 -31.69 -4.91 -5.28
N GLU A 283 -30.48 -4.65 -4.79
CA GLU A 283 -30.25 -4.37 -3.38
C GLU A 283 -31.08 -3.16 -2.90
N ASP A 284 -31.92 -3.37 -1.90
CA ASP A 284 -32.58 -2.35 -1.11
C ASP A 284 -31.75 -2.04 0.14
N ARG A 285 -31.08 -0.89 0.10
CA ARG A 285 -30.24 -0.37 1.19
C ARG A 285 -30.94 -0.26 2.54
N ASN A 286 -32.28 -0.26 2.59
CA ASN A 286 -33.01 -0.18 3.86
C ASN A 286 -33.11 -1.53 4.58
N ASN A 287 -32.99 -2.65 3.86
CA ASN A 287 -33.17 -3.99 4.41
C ASN A 287 -32.01 -4.96 4.11
N GLY A 288 -31.04 -4.54 3.30
CA GLY A 288 -29.83 -5.32 3.00
C GLY A 288 -30.09 -6.55 2.13
N ILE A 289 -31.16 -6.55 1.33
CA ILE A 289 -31.49 -7.58 0.34
C ILE A 289 -31.52 -6.94 -1.04
#